data_AF-A0A7M1QDF1-F1
#
_entry.id   AF-A0A7M1QDF1-F1
#
_cell.length_a   1.000
_cell.length_b   1.000
_cell.length_c   1.000
_cell.angle_alpha   90.00
_cell.angle_beta   90.00
_cell.angle_gamma   90.00
#
_symmetry.space_group_name_H-M   'P 1'
#
loop_
_entity.id
_entity.type
_entity.pdbx_description
1 polymer ?
#
loop_
_entity_poly.entity_id
_entity_poly.type
_entity_poly.pdbx_seq_one_letter_code
_entity_poly.pdbx_strand_id
1 'polypeptide(L)'
;MRRNTTRNLLIPALLAAAIAPMALTAVAFPGKSDGSWHEQHQERFEERRQAMFERAGLDEETRSALEEAHDEHYQAMRELHEQHRERMDEILDEEQREALREAKREMRQEMHGERRDERRQDMQERLTTLVDSWGLSDEERERLTELRESLYADMQELRDHQFDSREERREAWQSLHDEHREALGEVLTDEQLAVLEAFMQPRHAKGHGGHHSAPHRG
;
A
#
# COMPACT_ATOMS: atom_id res chain seq x y z
N MET A 1 32.77 -42.92 -39.47
CA MET A 1 33.66 -43.70 -38.58
C MET A 1 33.39 -43.27 -37.16
N ARG A 2 32.92 -44.21 -36.34
CA ARG A 2 32.81 -44.08 -34.88
C ARG A 2 34.21 -44.19 -34.27
N ARG A 3 34.51 -43.38 -33.25
CA ARG A 3 35.46 -43.78 -32.20
C ARG A 3 34.86 -43.41 -30.85
N ASN A 4 34.44 -44.46 -30.17
CA ASN A 4 34.02 -44.50 -28.77
C ASN A 4 35.25 -44.76 -27.88
N THR A 5 35.00 -44.65 -26.56
CA THR A 5 35.73 -45.22 -25.40
C THR A 5 36.92 -44.39 -24.91
N THR A 6 37.13 -44.09 -23.62
CA THR A 6 36.84 -44.74 -22.32
C THR A 6 36.85 -43.65 -21.20
N ARG A 7 35.82 -43.42 -20.39
CA ARG A 7 35.44 -44.04 -19.08
C ARG A 7 36.49 -44.10 -17.95
N ASN A 8 36.06 -43.52 -16.82
CA ASN A 8 36.38 -43.75 -15.39
C ASN A 8 37.62 -43.10 -14.78
N LEU A 9 37.40 -42.22 -13.77
CA LEU A 9 37.58 -42.55 -12.35
C LEU A 9 36.95 -41.46 -11.44
N LEU A 10 36.31 -41.94 -10.37
CA LEU A 10 35.77 -41.22 -9.22
C LEU A 10 36.90 -40.60 -8.37
N ILE A 11 36.63 -39.48 -7.70
CA ILE A 11 36.78 -39.27 -6.24
C ILE A 11 36.23 -37.87 -5.88
N PRO A 12 35.37 -37.73 -4.86
CA PRO A 12 34.92 -36.45 -4.33
C PRO A 12 35.98 -35.90 -3.34
N ALA A 13 36.54 -34.73 -3.62
CA ALA A 13 37.49 -34.06 -2.73
C ALA A 13 36.77 -32.98 -1.91
N LEU A 14 36.48 -33.35 -0.66
CA LEU A 14 36.54 -32.55 0.57
C LEU A 14 36.31 -31.03 0.49
N LEU A 15 35.13 -30.63 0.99
CA LEU A 15 34.87 -29.54 1.93
C LEU A 15 36.08 -28.68 2.33
N ALA A 16 36.13 -27.44 1.83
CA ALA A 16 36.94 -26.36 2.40
C ALA A 16 36.06 -25.11 2.53
N ALA A 17 35.26 -25.06 3.60
CA ALA A 17 34.64 -23.83 4.07
C ALA A 17 35.75 -22.91 4.59
N ALA A 18 36.12 -21.90 3.79
CA ALA A 18 36.95 -20.79 4.22
C ALA A 18 36.07 -19.54 4.34
N ILE A 19 35.22 -19.50 5.36
CA ILE A 19 34.52 -18.28 5.76
C ILE A 19 35.42 -17.60 6.79
N ALA A 20 36.09 -16.54 6.38
CA ALA A 20 36.84 -15.66 7.27
C ALA A 20 35.86 -14.73 8.03
N PRO A 21 36.00 -14.55 9.36
CA PRO A 21 35.19 -13.57 10.08
C PRO A 21 35.81 -12.18 9.92
N MET A 22 35.28 -11.37 8.99
CA MET A 22 35.46 -9.92 9.04
C MET A 22 34.42 -9.37 10.02
N ALA A 23 34.82 -9.15 11.26
CA ALA A 23 34.01 -8.45 12.25
C ALA A 23 33.89 -6.97 11.82
N LEU A 24 32.75 -6.60 11.26
CA LEU A 24 32.38 -5.21 10.97
C LEU A 24 31.67 -4.65 12.20
N THR A 25 32.40 -3.98 13.08
CA THR A 25 31.80 -3.27 14.22
C THR A 25 31.13 -2.00 13.71
N ALA A 26 29.84 -2.09 13.40
CA ALA A 26 28.99 -0.94 13.13
C ALA A 26 28.72 -0.20 14.45
N VAL A 27 29.37 0.95 14.64
CA VAL A 27 29.02 1.90 15.71
C VAL A 27 27.92 2.80 15.17
N ALA A 28 26.67 2.46 15.48
CA ALA A 28 25.53 3.33 15.20
C ALA A 28 25.47 4.45 16.24
N PHE A 29 25.59 5.71 15.77
CA PHE A 29 25.29 6.89 16.57
C PHE A 29 23.76 7.06 16.66
N PRO A 30 23.15 7.21 17.86
CA PRO A 30 21.72 7.35 18.00
C PRO A 30 21.29 8.80 17.68
N GLY A 31 20.79 9.00 16.47
CA GLY A 31 19.98 10.17 16.12
C GLY A 31 18.59 10.02 16.73
N LYS A 32 18.17 10.99 17.55
CA LYS A 32 16.82 11.05 18.15
C LYS A 32 15.76 11.26 17.06
N SER A 33 15.04 10.19 16.71
CA SER A 33 13.70 10.27 16.13
C SER A 33 12.86 9.10 16.64
N ASP A 34 11.61 9.39 17.00
CA ASP A 34 10.56 8.52 17.56
C ASP A 34 10.63 7.03 17.14
N GLY A 35 11.34 6.22 17.93
CA GLY A 35 11.60 4.80 17.63
C GLY A 35 10.45 3.86 18.01
N SER A 36 9.52 4.30 18.85
CA SER A 36 8.46 3.44 19.40
C SER A 36 7.48 2.95 18.33
N TRP A 37 7.15 3.79 17.35
CA TRP A 37 6.24 3.43 16.27
C TRP A 37 6.90 2.50 15.24
N HIS A 38 8.18 2.69 14.94
CA HIS A 38 8.90 1.85 13.98
C HIS A 38 9.15 0.45 14.52
N GLU A 39 9.53 0.34 15.79
CA GLU A 39 9.83 -0.92 16.47
C GLU A 39 8.58 -1.80 16.61
N GLN A 40 7.46 -1.22 17.09
CA GLN A 40 6.19 -1.94 17.19
C GLN A 40 5.64 -2.39 15.83
N HIS A 41 5.88 -1.60 14.77
CA HIS A 41 5.44 -1.97 13.42
C HIS A 41 6.28 -3.11 12.83
N GLN A 42 7.56 -3.15 13.17
CA GLN A 42 8.49 -4.20 12.77
C GLN A 42 8.14 -5.52 13.47
N GLU A 43 7.91 -5.48 14.79
CA GLU A 43 7.47 -6.65 15.56
C GLU A 43 6.18 -7.27 14.99
N ARG A 44 5.15 -6.44 14.72
CA ARG A 44 3.90 -6.92 14.11
C ARG A 44 4.09 -7.52 12.72
N PHE A 45 5.07 -7.02 11.96
CA PHE A 45 5.38 -7.54 10.64
C PHE A 45 6.08 -8.90 10.73
N GLU A 46 7.03 -9.04 11.65
CA GLU A 46 7.74 -10.29 11.94
C GLU A 46 6.78 -11.36 12.46
N GLU A 47 5.90 -11.03 13.41
CA GLU A 47 4.84 -11.91 13.91
C GLU A 47 3.94 -12.40 12.77
N ARG A 48 3.48 -11.48 11.91
CA ARG A 48 2.64 -11.83 10.77
C ARG A 48 3.38 -12.71 9.76
N ARG A 49 4.68 -12.48 9.54
CA ARG A 49 5.52 -13.29 8.65
C ARG A 49 5.68 -14.71 9.21
N GLN A 50 5.98 -14.85 10.49
CA GLN A 50 6.10 -16.14 11.17
C GLN A 50 4.78 -16.92 11.10
N ALA A 51 3.64 -16.27 11.40
CA ALA A 51 2.32 -16.89 11.27
C ALA A 51 2.02 -17.36 9.84
N MET A 52 2.49 -16.65 8.81
CA MET A 52 2.37 -17.10 7.42
C MET A 52 3.22 -18.33 7.14
N PHE A 53 4.45 -18.40 7.66
CA PHE A 53 5.33 -19.57 7.50
C PHE A 53 4.77 -20.80 8.21
N GLU A 54 4.22 -20.65 9.41
CA GLU A 54 3.52 -21.71 10.12
C GLU A 54 2.31 -22.22 9.35
N ARG A 55 1.49 -21.32 8.82
CA ARG A 55 0.33 -21.67 7.99
C ARG A 55 0.74 -22.40 6.71
N ALA A 56 1.89 -22.03 6.13
CA ALA A 56 2.44 -22.68 4.95
C ALA A 56 3.10 -24.03 5.26
N GLY A 57 3.24 -24.41 6.54
CA GLY A 57 3.86 -25.66 6.94
C GLY A 57 5.36 -25.72 6.65
N LEU A 58 6.03 -24.57 6.57
CA LEU A 58 7.48 -24.50 6.36
C LEU A 58 8.19 -24.99 7.63
N ASP A 59 9.21 -25.83 7.47
CA ASP A 59 10.09 -26.22 8.57
C ASP A 59 11.03 -25.08 8.97
N GLU A 60 11.66 -25.24 10.14
CA GLU A 60 12.52 -24.23 10.73
C GLU A 60 13.75 -23.89 9.87
N GLU A 61 14.33 -24.91 9.23
CA GLU A 61 15.49 -24.74 8.34
C GLU A 61 15.12 -23.86 7.13
N THR A 62 13.97 -24.13 6.51
CA THR A 62 13.47 -23.35 5.37
C THR A 62 13.08 -21.93 5.78
N ARG A 63 12.49 -21.75 6.97
CA ARG A 63 12.18 -20.41 7.50
C ARG A 63 13.44 -19.59 7.71
N SER A 64 14.43 -20.15 8.40
CA SER A 64 15.70 -19.47 8.67
C SER A 64 16.41 -19.08 7.38
N ALA A 65 16.44 -19.97 6.38
CA ALA A 65 17.03 -19.67 5.08
C ALA A 65 16.29 -18.55 4.31
N LEU A 66 14.96 -18.47 4.43
CA LEU A 66 14.17 -17.38 3.83
C LEU A 66 14.40 -16.04 4.52
N GLU A 67 14.56 -16.04 5.85
CA GLU A 67 14.86 -14.83 6.61
C GLU A 67 16.25 -14.30 6.27
N GLU A 68 17.26 -15.18 6.22
CA GLU A 68 18.62 -14.82 5.79
C GLU A 68 18.62 -14.22 4.39
N ALA A 69 17.96 -14.87 3.43
CA ALA A 69 17.86 -14.36 2.05
C ALA A 69 17.13 -13.00 1.97
N HIS A 70 16.12 -12.78 2.81
CA HIS A 70 15.42 -11.50 2.88
C HIS A 70 16.30 -10.39 3.45
N ASP A 71 17.05 -10.68 4.50
CA ASP A 71 17.94 -9.71 5.14
C ASP A 71 19.12 -9.37 4.23
N GLU A 72 19.71 -10.37 3.56
CA GLU A 72 20.70 -10.15 2.50
C GLU A 72 20.15 -9.26 1.38
N HIS A 73 18.93 -9.53 0.91
CA HIS A 73 18.29 -8.70 -0.10
C HIS A 73 18.08 -7.26 0.38
N TYR A 74 17.63 -7.06 1.61
CA TYR A 74 17.42 -5.74 2.19
C TYR A 74 18.73 -4.96 2.29
N GLN A 75 19.81 -5.60 2.74
CA GLN A 75 21.14 -4.97 2.79
C GLN A 75 21.64 -4.62 1.39
N ALA A 76 21.52 -5.54 0.43
CA ALA A 76 21.91 -5.28 -0.96
C ALA A 76 21.14 -4.09 -1.56
N MET A 77 19.83 -3.99 -1.30
CA MET A 77 19.01 -2.86 -1.75
C MET A 77 19.39 -1.55 -1.04
N ARG A 78 19.74 -1.61 0.23
CA ARG A 78 20.21 -0.45 0.99
C ARG A 78 21.52 0.08 0.42
N GLU A 79 22.50 -0.80 0.20
CA GLU A 79 23.78 -0.46 -0.42
C GLU A 79 23.58 0.11 -1.84
N LEU A 80 22.66 -0.47 -2.62
CA LEU A 80 22.32 0.03 -3.95
C LEU A 80 21.74 1.46 -3.88
N HIS A 81 20.85 1.73 -2.93
CA HIS A 81 20.30 3.08 -2.73
C HIS A 81 21.35 4.08 -2.28
N GLU A 82 22.29 3.67 -1.42
CA GLU A 82 23.41 4.50 -0.98
C GLU A 82 24.33 4.83 -2.15
N GLN A 83 24.75 3.84 -2.94
CA GLN A 83 25.55 4.04 -4.16
C GLN A 83 24.82 4.93 -5.18
N HIS A 84 23.51 4.73 -5.35
CA HIS A 84 22.71 5.58 -6.23
C HIS A 84 22.70 7.03 -5.74
N ARG A 85 22.55 7.24 -4.44
CA ARG A 85 22.58 8.58 -3.84
C ARG A 85 23.95 9.24 -4.00
N GLU A 86 25.03 8.52 -3.75
CA GLU A 86 26.40 9.03 -3.95
C GLU A 86 26.61 9.44 -5.41
N ARG A 87 26.21 8.60 -6.35
CA ARG A 87 26.26 8.93 -7.79
C ARG A 87 25.44 10.16 -8.14
N MET A 88 24.30 10.36 -7.48
CA MET A 88 23.50 11.58 -7.67
C MET A 88 24.22 12.82 -7.12
N ASP A 89 24.92 12.69 -5.99
CA ASP A 89 25.69 13.77 -5.35
C ASP A 89 26.98 14.11 -6.12
N GLU A 90 27.50 13.18 -6.92
CA GLU A 90 28.58 13.46 -7.89
C GLU A 90 28.12 14.26 -9.11
N ILE A 91 26.85 14.10 -9.52
CA ILE A 91 26.30 14.68 -10.74
C ILE A 91 25.60 16.02 -10.46
N LEU A 92 24.88 16.10 -9.35
CA LEU A 92 24.06 17.24 -8.96
C LEU A 92 24.64 17.91 -7.72
N ASP A 93 24.75 19.24 -7.77
CA ASP A 93 24.98 20.03 -6.58
C ASP A 93 23.70 20.10 -5.69
N GLU A 94 23.84 20.70 -4.51
CA GLU A 94 22.73 20.80 -3.54
C GLU A 94 21.53 21.56 -4.10
N GLU A 95 21.78 22.66 -4.84
CA GLU A 95 20.73 23.52 -5.38
C GLU A 95 19.93 22.79 -6.46
N GLN A 96 20.63 22.13 -7.39
CA GLN A 96 20.02 21.30 -8.44
C GLN A 96 19.23 20.13 -7.87
N ARG A 97 19.74 19.51 -6.79
CA ARG A 97 19.07 18.41 -6.10
C ARG A 97 17.78 18.85 -5.44
N GLU A 98 17.79 19.99 -4.75
CA GLU A 98 16.59 20.54 -4.10
C GLU A 98 15.56 20.96 -5.14
N ALA A 99 15.97 21.65 -6.21
CA ALA A 99 15.10 21.98 -7.33
C ALA A 99 14.45 20.74 -7.97
N LEU A 100 15.20 19.65 -8.13
CA LEU A 100 14.65 18.38 -8.64
C LEU A 100 13.66 17.73 -7.67
N ARG A 101 13.91 17.80 -6.36
CA ARG A 101 12.98 17.29 -5.34
C ARG A 101 11.69 18.09 -5.33
N GLU A 102 11.78 19.41 -5.39
CA GLU A 102 10.63 20.31 -5.48
C GLU A 102 9.80 20.03 -6.74
N ALA A 103 10.43 19.99 -7.91
CA ALA A 103 9.76 19.67 -9.17
C ALA A 103 9.07 18.29 -9.12
N LYS A 104 9.72 17.27 -8.54
CA LYS A 104 9.09 15.95 -8.33
C LYS A 104 7.90 16.03 -7.38
N ARG A 105 7.99 16.85 -6.33
CA ARG A 105 6.92 17.04 -5.35
C ARG A 105 5.73 17.75 -5.96
N GLU A 106 5.96 18.78 -6.76
CA GLU A 106 4.94 19.51 -7.51
C GLU A 106 4.26 18.61 -8.52
N MET A 107 5.02 17.96 -9.41
CA MET A 107 4.49 17.00 -10.38
C MET A 107 3.68 15.89 -9.68
N ARG A 108 4.14 15.39 -8.53
CA ARG A 108 3.39 14.39 -7.76
C ARG A 108 2.08 14.96 -7.21
N GLN A 109 2.08 16.21 -6.74
CA GLN A 109 0.87 16.89 -6.25
C GLN A 109 -0.12 17.14 -7.38
N GLU A 110 0.34 17.63 -8.52
CA GLU A 110 -0.46 17.83 -9.74
C GLU A 110 -1.08 16.51 -10.20
N MET A 111 -0.26 15.47 -10.40
CA MET A 111 -0.73 14.15 -10.81
C MET A 111 -1.69 13.51 -9.81
N HIS A 112 -1.53 13.78 -8.51
CA HIS A 112 -2.50 13.31 -7.51
C HIS A 112 -3.79 14.14 -7.52
N GLY A 113 -3.69 15.45 -7.75
CA GLY A 113 -4.82 16.36 -7.92
C GLY A 113 -5.65 15.99 -9.14
N GLU A 114 -5.03 15.92 -10.31
CA GLU A 114 -5.67 15.52 -11.57
C GLU A 114 -6.36 14.16 -11.44
N ARG A 115 -5.64 13.12 -10.98
CA ARG A 115 -6.27 11.80 -10.79
C ARG A 115 -7.40 11.81 -9.76
N ARG A 116 -7.33 12.67 -8.74
CA ARG A 116 -8.40 12.81 -7.76
C ARG A 116 -9.62 13.46 -8.39
N ASP A 117 -9.41 14.51 -9.19
CA ASP A 117 -10.48 15.24 -9.87
C ASP A 117 -11.13 14.39 -10.97
N GLU A 118 -10.34 13.68 -11.78
CA GLU A 118 -10.83 12.70 -12.76
C GLU A 118 -11.68 11.61 -12.10
N ARG A 119 -11.17 10.99 -11.02
CA ARG A 119 -11.95 9.98 -10.27
C ARG A 119 -13.22 10.56 -9.69
N ARG A 120 -13.19 11.82 -9.23
CA ARG A 120 -14.34 12.51 -8.68
C ARG A 120 -15.39 12.82 -9.76
N GLN A 121 -14.96 13.16 -10.98
CA GLN A 121 -15.85 13.38 -12.13
C GLN A 121 -16.46 12.06 -12.61
N ASP A 122 -15.65 11.01 -12.83
CA ASP A 122 -16.13 9.66 -13.20
C ASP A 122 -17.17 9.14 -12.19
N MET A 123 -16.89 9.30 -10.89
CA MET A 123 -17.82 8.91 -9.84
C MET A 123 -19.15 9.69 -9.93
N GLN A 124 -19.10 11.00 -10.15
CA GLN A 124 -20.29 11.83 -10.30
C GLN A 124 -21.12 11.43 -11.51
N GLU A 125 -20.51 11.28 -12.69
CA GLU A 125 -21.21 10.88 -13.91
C GLU A 125 -21.90 9.52 -13.75
N ARG A 126 -21.19 8.56 -13.14
CA ARG A 126 -21.72 7.22 -12.89
C ARG A 126 -22.84 7.22 -11.85
N LEU A 127 -22.74 8.05 -10.80
CA LEU A 127 -23.83 8.26 -9.84
C LEU A 127 -25.05 8.90 -10.49
N THR A 128 -24.86 9.95 -11.29
CA THR A 128 -25.95 10.60 -12.04
C THR A 128 -26.66 9.59 -12.93
N THR A 129 -25.89 8.80 -13.69
CA THR A 129 -26.45 7.72 -14.53
C THR A 129 -27.22 6.68 -13.72
N LEU A 130 -26.71 6.30 -12.55
CA LEU A 130 -27.37 5.34 -11.65
C LEU A 130 -28.71 5.90 -11.14
N VAL A 131 -28.72 7.13 -10.62
CA VAL A 131 -29.92 7.79 -10.12
C VAL A 131 -30.93 8.02 -11.25
N ASP A 132 -30.47 8.37 -12.45
CA ASP A 132 -31.33 8.54 -13.62
C ASP A 132 -32.05 7.26 -14.02
N SER A 133 -31.43 6.10 -13.82
CA SER A 133 -32.03 4.79 -14.10
C SER A 133 -33.20 4.43 -13.18
N TRP A 134 -33.34 5.09 -12.03
CA TRP A 134 -34.38 4.80 -11.03
C TRP A 134 -35.71 5.50 -11.31
N GLY A 135 -35.76 6.45 -12.24
CA GLY A 135 -37.01 7.11 -12.62
C GLY A 135 -37.66 7.93 -11.50
N LEU A 136 -36.85 8.48 -10.59
CA LEU A 136 -37.31 9.32 -9.47
C LEU A 136 -38.03 10.58 -9.94
N SER A 137 -39.00 11.06 -9.17
CA SER A 137 -39.67 12.35 -9.41
C SER A 137 -38.72 13.53 -9.19
N ASP A 138 -39.11 14.71 -9.69
CA ASP A 138 -38.34 15.94 -9.47
C ASP A 138 -38.24 16.27 -7.96
N GLU A 139 -39.31 16.04 -7.18
CA GLU A 139 -39.31 16.23 -5.73
C GLU A 139 -38.42 15.22 -4.98
N GLU A 140 -38.32 13.97 -5.46
CA GLU A 140 -37.40 12.97 -4.90
C GLU A 140 -35.94 13.32 -5.21
N ARG A 141 -35.67 13.82 -6.41
CA ARG A 141 -34.34 14.28 -6.83
C ARG A 141 -33.88 15.51 -6.06
N GLU A 142 -34.79 16.44 -5.79
CA GLU A 142 -34.51 17.61 -4.98
C GLU A 142 -34.13 17.18 -3.55
N ARG A 143 -34.96 16.32 -2.92
CA ARG A 143 -34.67 15.77 -1.58
C ARG A 143 -33.32 15.05 -1.52
N LEU A 144 -32.98 14.23 -2.52
CA LEU A 144 -31.65 13.59 -2.58
C LEU A 144 -30.51 14.59 -2.69
N THR A 145 -30.71 15.69 -3.42
CA THR A 145 -29.71 16.75 -3.56
C THR A 145 -29.48 17.45 -2.23
N GLU A 146 -30.57 17.82 -1.53
CA GLU A 146 -30.53 18.41 -0.19
C GLU A 146 -29.82 17.48 0.81
N LEU A 147 -30.15 16.19 0.83
CA LEU A 147 -29.50 15.20 1.71
C LEU A 147 -27.99 15.06 1.45
N ARG A 148 -27.58 15.15 0.17
CA ARG A 148 -26.16 15.11 -0.18
C ARG A 148 -25.43 16.38 0.28
N GLU A 149 -26.06 17.54 0.14
CA GLU A 149 -25.50 18.81 0.59
C GLU A 149 -25.37 18.89 2.11
N SER A 150 -26.38 18.39 2.85
CA SER A 150 -26.30 18.30 4.31
C SER A 150 -25.17 17.38 4.75
N LEU A 151 -25.04 16.19 4.16
CA LEU A 151 -23.93 15.28 4.45
C LEU A 151 -22.56 15.95 4.25
N TYR A 152 -22.39 16.71 3.16
CA TYR A 152 -21.13 17.43 2.92
C TYR A 152 -20.86 18.50 3.98
N ALA A 153 -21.89 19.22 4.43
CA ALA A 153 -21.77 20.20 5.50
C ALA A 153 -21.39 19.52 6.84
N ASP A 154 -22.07 18.42 7.19
CA ASP A 154 -21.81 17.68 8.43
C ASP A 154 -20.41 17.04 8.43
N MET A 155 -19.99 16.45 7.31
CA MET A 155 -18.63 15.94 7.15
C MET A 155 -17.57 17.05 7.29
N GLN A 156 -17.88 18.26 6.81
CA GLN A 156 -16.99 19.40 6.94
C GLN A 156 -16.90 19.86 8.40
N GLU A 157 -18.03 19.92 9.11
CA GLU A 157 -18.08 20.21 10.54
C GLU A 157 -17.31 19.17 11.37
N LEU A 158 -17.53 17.88 11.13
CA LEU A 158 -16.79 16.80 11.79
C LEU A 158 -15.28 16.86 11.50
N ARG A 159 -14.88 17.34 10.32
CA ARG A 159 -13.45 17.48 9.98
C ARG A 159 -12.80 18.62 10.75
N ASP A 160 -13.54 19.70 10.97
CA ASP A 160 -13.05 20.90 11.64
C ASP A 160 -13.17 20.78 13.17
N HIS A 161 -13.96 19.81 13.66
CA HIS A 161 -14.09 19.45 15.07
C HIS A 161 -12.83 18.77 15.64
N GLN A 162 -12.48 19.12 16.88
CA GLN A 162 -11.43 18.44 17.65
C GLN A 162 -12.06 17.43 18.61
N PHE A 163 -11.65 16.18 18.51
CA PHE A 163 -12.09 15.10 19.37
C PHE A 163 -11.07 14.80 20.45
N ASP A 164 -11.52 14.38 21.63
CA ASP A 164 -10.65 14.01 22.74
C ASP A 164 -10.01 12.63 22.53
N SER A 165 -10.61 11.80 21.66
CA SER A 165 -10.06 10.49 21.32
C SER A 165 -10.33 10.06 19.88
N ARG A 166 -9.57 9.05 19.42
CA ARG A 166 -9.82 8.40 18.13
C ARG A 166 -11.13 7.62 18.10
N GLU A 167 -11.57 7.09 19.25
CA GLU A 167 -12.81 6.31 19.33
C GLU A 167 -14.02 7.24 19.22
N GLU A 168 -14.02 8.35 19.95
CA GLU A 168 -15.07 9.38 19.88
C GLU A 168 -15.20 9.92 18.44
N ARG A 169 -14.07 10.20 17.79
CA ARG A 169 -14.08 10.56 16.37
C ARG A 169 -14.75 9.48 15.53
N ARG A 170 -14.39 8.21 15.73
CA ARG A 170 -14.94 7.09 14.97
C ARG A 170 -16.45 6.96 15.18
N GLU A 171 -16.91 7.06 16.42
CA GLU A 171 -18.33 7.03 16.79
C GLU A 171 -19.10 8.17 16.13
N ALA A 172 -18.56 9.40 16.14
CA ALA A 172 -19.17 10.54 15.46
C ALA A 172 -19.31 10.31 13.94
N TRP A 173 -18.26 9.80 13.29
CA TRP A 173 -18.30 9.45 11.87
C TRP A 173 -19.30 8.32 11.58
N GLN A 174 -19.46 7.38 12.51
CA GLN A 174 -20.42 6.29 12.38
C GLN A 174 -21.85 6.79 12.53
N SER A 175 -22.13 7.64 13.53
CA SER A 175 -23.45 8.27 13.72
C SER A 175 -23.86 9.05 12.48
N LEU A 176 -22.95 9.86 11.92
CA LEU A 176 -23.21 10.61 10.69
C LEU A 176 -23.59 9.68 9.52
N HIS A 177 -22.87 8.57 9.37
CA HIS A 177 -23.17 7.60 8.32
C HIS A 177 -24.53 6.93 8.53
N ASP A 178 -24.87 6.58 9.76
CA ASP A 178 -26.13 5.90 10.10
C ASP A 178 -27.33 6.84 9.94
N GLU A 179 -27.22 8.09 10.39
CA GLU A 179 -28.24 9.15 10.21
C GLU A 179 -28.47 9.45 8.72
N HIS A 180 -27.40 9.57 7.94
CA HIS A 180 -27.52 9.79 6.50
C HIS A 180 -28.15 8.59 5.78
N ARG A 181 -27.80 7.37 6.20
CA ARG A 181 -28.41 6.14 5.66
C ARG A 181 -29.91 6.11 5.94
N GLU A 182 -30.34 6.45 7.15
CA GLU A 182 -31.76 6.51 7.52
C GLU A 182 -32.50 7.53 6.66
N ALA A 183 -31.94 8.74 6.51
CA ALA A 183 -32.54 9.79 5.71
C ALA A 183 -32.66 9.42 4.22
N LEU A 184 -31.69 8.70 3.66
CA LEU A 184 -31.77 8.17 2.30
C LEU A 184 -32.92 7.14 2.14
N GLY A 185 -33.21 6.35 3.18
CA GLY A 185 -34.30 5.36 3.19
C GLY A 185 -35.71 5.97 3.14
N GLU A 186 -35.86 7.27 3.43
CA GLU A 186 -37.14 7.98 3.27
C GLU A 186 -37.44 8.37 1.81
N VAL A 187 -36.40 8.37 0.96
CA VAL A 187 -36.49 8.79 -0.46
C VAL A 187 -36.26 7.61 -1.41
N LEU A 188 -35.37 6.70 -1.04
CA LEU A 188 -35.00 5.53 -1.83
C LEU A 188 -35.60 4.26 -1.24
N THR A 189 -35.89 3.29 -2.09
CA THR A 189 -36.23 1.95 -1.63
C THR A 189 -35.01 1.24 -1.04
N ASP A 190 -35.23 0.24 -0.18
CA ASP A 190 -34.16 -0.58 0.39
C ASP A 190 -33.24 -1.19 -0.68
N GLU A 191 -33.81 -1.57 -1.83
CA GLU A 191 -33.05 -2.10 -2.96
C GLU A 191 -32.16 -1.04 -3.61
N GLN A 192 -32.70 0.16 -3.86
CA GLN A 192 -31.93 1.28 -4.42
C GLN A 192 -30.82 1.73 -3.47
N LEU A 193 -31.10 1.79 -2.16
CA LEU A 193 -30.11 2.11 -1.14
C LEU A 193 -28.99 1.08 -1.09
N ALA A 194 -29.30 -0.22 -1.12
CA ALA A 194 -28.30 -1.28 -1.17
C ALA A 194 -27.42 -1.19 -2.42
N VAL A 195 -28.00 -0.84 -3.57
CA VAL A 195 -27.24 -0.62 -4.82
C VAL A 195 -26.33 0.60 -4.69
N LEU A 196 -26.81 1.71 -4.11
CA LEU A 196 -26.02 2.92 -3.88
C LEU A 196 -24.81 2.63 -2.97
N GLU A 197 -25.04 1.91 -1.88
CA GLU A 197 -23.96 1.55 -0.94
C GLU A 197 -22.93 0.65 -1.57
N ALA A 198 -23.36 -0.41 -2.26
CA ALA A 198 -22.46 -1.31 -2.98
C ALA A 198 -21.66 -0.57 -4.07
N PHE A 199 -22.25 0.44 -4.68
CA PHE A 199 -21.61 1.30 -5.68
C PHE A 199 -20.58 2.24 -5.05
N MET A 200 -20.88 2.80 -3.87
CA MET A 200 -20.01 3.74 -3.13
C MET A 200 -18.89 3.05 -2.36
N GLN A 201 -19.01 1.76 -2.06
CA GLN A 201 -17.93 1.03 -1.42
C GLN A 201 -16.65 1.11 -2.27
N PRO A 202 -15.49 1.43 -1.65
CA PRO A 202 -14.23 1.38 -2.35
C PRO A 202 -14.10 -0.02 -2.92
N ARG A 203 -14.04 -0.14 -4.26
CA ARG A 203 -13.64 -1.39 -4.88
C ARG A 203 -12.26 -1.65 -4.33
N HIS A 204 -12.12 -2.57 -3.38
CA HIS A 204 -10.84 -2.95 -2.83
C HIS A 204 -9.93 -3.17 -4.03
N ALA A 205 -8.94 -2.28 -4.18
CA ALA A 205 -8.00 -2.36 -5.27
C ALA A 205 -7.37 -3.73 -5.15
N LYS A 206 -7.77 -4.64 -6.05
CA LYS A 206 -7.17 -5.95 -6.19
C LYS A 206 -5.67 -5.67 -6.35
N GLY A 207 -4.89 -6.07 -5.36
CA GLY A 207 -3.55 -5.54 -5.10
C GLY A 207 -2.69 -5.46 -6.36
N HIS A 208 -2.07 -4.30 -6.57
CA HIS A 208 -0.89 -4.20 -7.41
C HIS A 208 0.25 -4.94 -6.72
N GLY A 209 0.30 -6.26 -6.94
CA GLY A 209 1.38 -7.15 -6.56
C GLY A 209 1.32 -8.37 -7.47
N GLY A 210 1.98 -8.32 -8.62
CA GLY A 210 1.98 -9.49 -9.52
C GLY A 210 2.39 -9.23 -10.98
N HIS A 211 3.59 -8.70 -11.21
CA HIS A 211 4.33 -8.83 -12.48
C HIS A 211 5.80 -8.98 -12.05
N HIS A 212 6.53 -10.09 -12.16
CA HIS A 212 6.77 -10.94 -13.32
C HIS A 212 7.14 -12.37 -12.90
N SER A 213 6.45 -13.37 -13.45
CA SER A 213 7.05 -14.68 -13.72
C SER A 213 6.42 -15.20 -15.02
N ALA A 214 7.09 -14.91 -16.13
CA ALA A 214 6.80 -15.55 -17.40
C ALA A 214 7.26 -17.03 -17.33
N PRO A 215 6.51 -18.00 -17.87
CA PRO A 215 6.98 -19.36 -17.96
C PRO A 215 7.95 -19.49 -19.14
N HIS A 216 9.22 -19.71 -18.86
CA HIS A 216 10.13 -20.26 -19.86
C HIS A 216 9.70 -21.71 -20.14
N ARG A 217 9.12 -21.90 -21.33
CA ARG A 217 9.02 -23.19 -22.00
C ARG A 217 10.27 -23.34 -22.86
N GLY A 218 11.04 -24.41 -22.64
CA GLY A 218 12.22 -24.78 -23.42
C GLY A 218 12.97 -25.91 -22.75
#